data_AF-A0A348ZM66-F1
#
_entry.id   AF-A0A348ZM66-F1
#
_cell.length_a   1.000
_cell.length_b   1.000
_cell.length_c   1.000
_cell.angle_alpha   90.00
_cell.angle_beta   90.00
_cell.angle_gamma   90.00
#
_symmetry.space_group_name_H-M   'P 1'
#
loop_
_entity.id
_entity.type
_entity.pdbx_description
1 polymer ?
#
loop_
_entity_poly.entity_id
_entity_poly.type
_entity_poly.pdbx_seq_one_letter_code
_entity_poly.pdbx_strand_id
1 'polypeptide(L)'
;MKYELEQNYIIKLLKCAITNTTPSTPNESLDWDVVFNYAKIHRIVPVLYFSIQKLPKDIKSNISNLEQYEFAYKSNLVDDANRENEIAIIKNLLASNDVDY
;
A
#
# COMPACT_ATOMS: atom_id res chain seq x y z
N MET A 1 11.47 -17.05 -14.20
CA MET A 1 12.31 -16.11 -13.41
C MET A 1 12.28 -16.52 -11.93
N LYS A 2 13.29 -16.19 -11.11
CA LYS A 2 13.19 -16.42 -9.65
C LYS A 2 12.05 -15.53 -9.10
N TYR A 3 11.12 -16.10 -8.34
CA TYR A 3 9.95 -15.42 -7.73
C TYR A 3 8.93 -14.82 -8.70
N GLU A 4 8.77 -15.41 -9.88
CA GLU A 4 7.82 -14.94 -10.89
C GLU A 4 6.36 -15.00 -10.40
N LEU A 5 6.02 -15.99 -9.58
CA LEU A 5 4.70 -16.15 -9.00
C LEU A 5 4.35 -15.00 -8.05
N GLU A 6 5.28 -14.62 -7.17
CA GLU A 6 5.15 -13.51 -6.23
C GLU A 6 5.06 -12.17 -6.95
N GLN A 7 5.90 -11.95 -7.95
CA GLN A 7 5.89 -10.73 -8.76
C GLN A 7 4.56 -10.55 -9.50
N ASN A 8 4.06 -11.61 -10.14
CA ASN A 8 2.76 -11.59 -10.80
C ASN A 8 1.62 -11.31 -9.81
N TYR A 9 1.71 -11.88 -8.61
CA TYR A 9 0.70 -11.64 -7.59
C TYR A 9 0.76 -10.21 -7.03
N ILE A 10 1.94 -9.62 -6.86
CA ILE A 10 2.10 -8.20 -6.51
C ILE A 10 1.41 -7.32 -7.55
N ILE A 11 1.65 -7.55 -8.85
CA ILE A 11 1.00 -6.79 -9.93
C ILE A 11 -0.52 -6.91 -9.82
N LYS A 12 -1.03 -8.11 -9.52
CA LYS A 12 -2.47 -8.34 -9.33
C LYS A 12 -3.04 -7.58 -8.14
N LEU A 13 -2.33 -7.57 -7.00
CA LEU A 13 -2.71 -6.82 -5.81
C LEU A 13 -2.72 -5.31 -6.10
N LEU A 14 -1.72 -4.79 -6.82
CA LEU A 14 -1.65 -3.38 -7.22
C LEU A 14 -2.81 -3.01 -8.15
N LYS A 15 -3.11 -3.85 -9.15
CA LYS A 15 -4.27 -3.66 -10.01
C LYS A 15 -5.55 -3.54 -9.19
N CYS A 16 -5.75 -4.44 -8.22
CA CYS A 16 -6.92 -4.44 -7.35
C CYS A 16 -7.00 -3.22 -6.45
N ALA A 17 -5.84 -2.64 -6.06
CA ALA A 17 -5.81 -1.43 -5.25
C ALA A 17 -6.34 -0.25 -6.08
N ILE A 18 -5.87 -0.12 -7.32
CA ILE A 18 -6.27 0.94 -8.26
C ILE A 18 -7.74 0.80 -8.67
N THR A 19 -8.20 -0.42 -8.99
CA THR A 19 -9.59 -0.66 -9.43
C THR A 19 -10.57 -0.82 -8.29
N ASN A 20 -10.12 -0.72 -7.05
CA ASN A 20 -10.90 -0.96 -5.83
C ASN A 20 -11.60 -2.35 -5.80
N THR A 21 -11.07 -3.36 -6.48
CA THR A 21 -11.65 -4.70 -6.54
C THR A 21 -11.08 -5.63 -5.48
N THR A 22 -11.76 -6.74 -5.21
CA THR A 22 -11.24 -7.80 -4.34
C THR A 22 -10.22 -8.65 -5.10
N PRO A 23 -9.00 -8.84 -4.58
CA PRO A 23 -8.02 -9.73 -5.20
C PRO A 23 -8.46 -11.19 -5.12
N SER A 24 -8.05 -11.97 -6.11
CA SER A 24 -8.24 -13.42 -6.08
C SER A 24 -7.38 -14.06 -5.01
N THR A 25 -7.82 -15.20 -4.49
CA THR A 25 -7.01 -16.08 -3.65
C THR A 25 -5.66 -16.39 -4.31
N PRO A 26 -4.53 -16.29 -3.59
CA PRO A 26 -3.22 -16.64 -4.11
C PRO A 26 -3.07 -18.15 -4.28
N ASN A 27 -2.04 -18.56 -5.01
CA ASN A 27 -1.58 -19.95 -5.02
C ASN A 27 -1.03 -20.32 -3.63
N GLU A 28 -1.26 -21.55 -3.17
CA GLU A 28 -0.76 -22.06 -1.89
C GLU A 28 0.77 -22.02 -1.78
N SER A 29 1.49 -22.07 -2.91
CA SER A 29 2.94 -21.96 -2.94
C SER A 29 3.48 -20.53 -2.88
N LEU A 30 2.62 -19.51 -2.75
CA LEU A 30 3.03 -18.10 -2.70
C LEU A 30 3.83 -17.82 -1.42
N ASP A 31 5.04 -17.31 -1.57
CA ASP A 31 5.84 -16.85 -0.44
C ASP A 31 5.52 -15.39 -0.06
N TRP A 32 4.80 -15.21 1.05
CA TRP A 32 4.42 -13.89 1.55
C TRP A 32 5.60 -13.05 2.06
N ASP A 33 6.70 -13.67 2.51
CA ASP A 33 7.89 -12.93 2.95
C ASP A 33 8.61 -12.32 1.75
N VAL A 34 8.66 -13.05 0.64
CA VAL A 34 9.17 -12.51 -0.63
C VAL A 34 8.29 -11.37 -1.11
N VAL A 35 6.96 -11.53 -1.10
CA VAL A 35 6.00 -10.46 -1.47
C VAL A 35 6.24 -9.21 -0.62
N PHE A 36 6.42 -9.37 0.68
CA PHE A 36 6.70 -8.28 1.60
C PHE A 36 8.04 -7.59 1.36
N ASN A 37 9.10 -8.36 1.09
CA ASN A 37 10.41 -7.80 0.78
C ASN A 37 10.40 -6.97 -0.51
N TYR A 38 9.75 -7.47 -1.57
CA TYR A 38 9.53 -6.68 -2.78
C TYR A 38 8.71 -5.41 -2.50
N ALA A 39 7.65 -5.52 -1.70
CA ALA A 39 6.83 -4.37 -1.31
C ALA A 39 7.66 -3.28 -0.63
N LYS A 40 8.57 -3.65 0.26
CA LYS A 40 9.48 -2.73 0.95
C LYS A 40 10.47 -2.09 -0.01
N ILE A 41 11.14 -2.90 -0.85
CA ILE A 41 12.14 -2.41 -1.81
C ILE A 41 11.52 -1.35 -2.73
N HIS A 42 10.30 -1.59 -3.21
CA HIS A 42 9.59 -0.66 -4.10
C HIS A 42 8.74 0.38 -3.38
N ARG A 43 8.75 0.41 -2.03
CA ARG A 43 7.98 1.35 -1.19
C ARG A 43 6.47 1.34 -1.45
N ILE A 44 5.92 0.17 -1.76
CA ILE A 44 4.48 -0.04 -2.06
C ILE A 44 3.74 -0.80 -0.95
N VAL A 45 4.35 -0.98 0.23
CA VAL A 45 3.73 -1.68 1.38
C VAL A 45 2.33 -1.14 1.70
N PRO A 46 2.11 0.18 1.86
CA PRO A 46 0.79 0.72 2.19
C PRO A 46 -0.27 0.39 1.12
N VAL A 47 0.11 0.55 -0.16
CA VAL A 47 -0.77 0.31 -1.31
C VAL A 47 -1.16 -1.16 -1.41
N LEU A 48 -0.22 -2.07 -1.16
CA LEU A 48 -0.51 -3.49 -1.16
C LEU A 48 -1.44 -3.89 -0.01
N TYR A 49 -1.28 -3.31 1.18
CA TYR A 49 -2.18 -3.57 2.31
C TYR A 49 -3.64 -3.26 1.95
N PHE A 50 -3.89 -2.18 1.21
CA PHE A 50 -5.24 -1.79 0.79
C PHE A 50 -5.97 -2.91 0.02
N SER A 51 -5.24 -3.71 -0.77
CA SER A 51 -5.78 -4.90 -1.42
C SER A 51 -5.79 -6.12 -0.50
N ILE A 52 -4.72 -6.33 0.27
CA ILE A 52 -4.58 -7.48 1.17
C ILE A 52 -5.69 -7.52 2.21
N GLN A 53 -6.10 -6.37 2.78
CA GLN A 53 -7.17 -6.33 3.79
C GLN A 53 -8.51 -6.89 3.27
N LYS A 54 -8.73 -6.86 1.96
CA LYS A 54 -9.94 -7.36 1.28
C LYS A 54 -9.92 -8.88 1.05
N LEU A 55 -8.78 -9.54 1.26
CA LEU A 55 -8.69 -10.99 1.15
C LEU A 55 -9.52 -11.70 2.24
N PRO A 56 -9.94 -12.95 1.98
CA PRO A 56 -10.55 -13.81 3.00
C PRO A 56 -9.70 -13.92 4.27
N LYS A 57 -10.35 -14.10 5.42
CA LYS A 57 -9.68 -14.10 6.75
C LYS A 57 -8.64 -15.21 6.88
N ASP A 58 -8.96 -16.39 6.36
CA ASP A 58 -8.11 -17.59 6.31
C ASP A 58 -6.80 -17.36 5.53
N ILE A 59 -6.86 -16.59 4.44
CA ILE A 59 -5.66 -16.22 3.69
C ILE A 59 -4.83 -15.22 4.48
N LYS A 60 -5.48 -14.22 5.09
CA LYS A 60 -4.80 -13.18 5.86
C LYS A 60 -4.07 -13.76 7.08
N SER A 61 -4.61 -14.78 7.73
CA SER A 61 -3.94 -15.45 8.85
C SER A 61 -2.62 -16.13 8.47
N ASN A 62 -2.40 -16.41 7.19
CA ASN A 62 -1.15 -17.02 6.70
C ASN A 62 -0.08 -15.97 6.33
N ILE A 63 -0.37 -14.68 6.47
CA ILE A 63 0.55 -13.60 6.13
C ILE A 63 1.33 -13.20 7.40
N SER A 64 2.57 -13.68 7.50
CA SER A 64 3.50 -13.40 8.60
C SER A 64 3.65 -11.90 8.94
N ASN A 65 3.70 -11.05 7.92
CA ASN A 65 3.98 -9.61 8.08
C ASN A 65 2.72 -8.72 8.05
N LEU A 66 1.52 -9.28 8.27
CA LEU A 66 0.26 -8.53 8.11
C LEU A 66 0.18 -7.28 8.98
N GLU A 67 0.63 -7.36 10.24
CA GLU A 67 0.64 -6.21 11.16
C GLU A 67 1.56 -5.08 10.67
N GLN A 68 2.69 -5.43 10.05
CA GLN A 68 3.63 -4.45 9.49
C GLN A 68 3.04 -3.76 8.27
N TYR A 69 2.30 -4.50 7.44
CA TYR A 69 1.52 -3.92 6.35
C TYR A 69 0.48 -2.92 6.87
N GLU A 70 -0.29 -3.31 7.89
CA GLU A 70 -1.32 -2.47 8.49
C GLU A 70 -0.75 -1.20 9.11
N PHE A 71 0.35 -1.34 9.87
CA PHE A 71 1.05 -0.22 10.46
C PHE A 71 1.53 0.77 9.38
N ALA A 72 2.20 0.26 8.34
CA ALA A 72 2.69 1.11 7.25
C ALA A 72 1.54 1.83 6.54
N TYR A 73 0.39 1.18 6.36
CA TYR A 73 -0.80 1.81 5.79
C TYR A 73 -1.35 2.93 6.67
N LYS A 74 -1.54 2.69 7.97
CA LYS A 74 -2.04 3.71 8.90
C LYS A 74 -1.10 4.91 9.01
N SER A 75 0.20 4.66 9.09
CA SER A 75 1.21 5.73 9.12
C SER A 75 1.17 6.57 7.84
N ASN A 76 1.01 5.91 6.68
CA ASN A 76 0.89 6.63 5.40
C ASN A 76 -0.36 7.54 5.36
N LEU A 77 -1.51 7.09 5.88
CA LEU A 77 -2.71 7.93 5.97
C LEU A 77 -2.50 9.17 6.86
N VAL A 78 -1.75 9.03 7.96
CA VAL A 78 -1.40 10.16 8.83
C VAL A 78 -0.49 11.13 8.09
N ASP A 79 0.53 10.63 7.40
CA ASP A 79 1.44 11.46 6.62
C ASP A 79 0.72 12.21 5.50
N ASP A 80 -0.22 11.57 4.81
CA ASP A 80 -1.02 12.19 3.76
C ASP A 80 -1.91 13.31 4.31
N ALA A 81 -2.60 13.07 5.44
CA ALA A 81 -3.40 14.09 6.10
C ALA A 81 -2.55 15.29 6.57
N ASN A 82 -1.35 15.03 7.11
CA ASN A 82 -0.42 16.08 7.50
C ASN A 82 0.05 16.90 6.30
N ARG A 83 0.41 16.24 5.19
CA ARG A 83 0.82 16.93 3.95
C ARG A 83 -0.30 17.79 3.38
N GLU A 84 -1.54 17.30 3.37
CA GLU A 84 -2.69 18.10 2.92
C GLU A 84 -2.87 19.36 3.76
N ASN A 85 -2.76 19.24 5.08
CA ASN A 85 -2.85 20.36 6.00
C ASN A 85 -1.69 21.36 5.83
N GLU A 86 -0.45 20.87 5.73
CA GLU A 86 0.74 21.70 5.50
C GLU A 86 0.64 22.46 4.17
N ILE A 87 0.20 21.79 3.10
CA ILE A 87 -0.03 22.43 1.80
C ILE A 87 -1.11 23.52 1.93
N ALA A 88 -2.20 23.27 2.66
CA ALA A 88 -3.23 24.27 2.87
C ALA A 88 -2.70 25.52 3.60
N ILE A 89 -1.87 25.32 4.64
CA ILE A 89 -1.20 26.42 5.35
C ILE A 89 -0.28 27.20 4.41
N ILE A 90 0.57 26.52 3.64
CA ILE A 90 1.50 27.15 2.69
C ILE A 90 0.72 27.96 1.66
N LYS A 91 -0.34 27.40 1.07
CA LYS A 91 -1.19 28.11 0.09
C LYS A 91 -1.80 29.38 0.65
N ASN A 92 -2.28 29.34 1.90
CA ASN A 92 -2.82 30.52 2.58
C ASN A 92 -1.75 31.60 2.80
N LEU A 93 -0.53 31.21 3.19
CA LEU A 93 0.58 32.13 3.37
C LEU A 93 1.04 32.76 2.05
N LEU A 94 1.11 31.98 0.97
CA LEU A 94 1.49 32.51 -0.34
C LEU A 94 0.44 33.50 -0.85
N ALA A 95 -0.85 33.16 -0.72
CA ALA A 95 -1.95 34.06 -1.08
C ALA A 95 -1.95 35.35 -0.26
N SER A 96 -1.65 35.30 1.05
CA SER A 96 -1.59 36.51 1.88
C SER A 96 -0.38 37.41 1.59
N ASN A 97 0.61 36.91 0.86
CA ASN A 97 1.82 37.64 0.48
C ASN A 97 1.87 37.95 -1.03
N ASP A 98 0.75 37.81 -1.74
CA ASP A 98 0.64 38.07 -3.19
C ASP A 98 1.68 37.30 -4.04
N VAL A 99 1.99 36.06 -3.64
CA VAL A 99 2.90 35.16 -4.37
C VAL A 99 2.07 34.17 -5.19
N ASP A 100 2.28 34.11 -6.50
CA ASP A 100 1.67 33.13 -7.41
C ASP A 100 2.23 31.70 -7.21
N TYR A 101 1.36 30.69 -7.27
CA TYR A 101 1.70 29.26 -7.10
C TYR A 101 0.75 28.29 -7.84
#